data_AF-W7AST8-F1
#
_entry.id   AF-W7AST8-F1
#
_cell.length_a   1.000
_cell.length_b   1.000
_cell.length_c   1.000
_cell.angle_alpha   90.00
_cell.angle_beta   90.00
_cell.angle_gamma   90.00
#
_symmetry.space_group_name_H-M   'P 1'
#
loop_
_entity.id
_entity.type
_entity.pdbx_description
1 polymer ?
#
loop_
_entity_poly.entity_id
_entity_poly.type
_entity_poly.pdbx_seq_one_letter_code
_entity_poly.pdbx_strand_id
1 'polypeptide(L)' 'MIETDAPYLAPHPNRGKRNEPAFVKLVAEKIAELKELEYDEIARLSTDNAKTLFRL' A
#
# COMPACT_ATOMS: atom_id res chain seq x y z
N MET A 1 -6.63 3.91 -2.93
CA MET A 1 -5.50 4.48 -2.17
C MET A 1 -5.02 3.47 -1.17
N ILE A 2 -3.71 3.45 -0.91
CA ILE A 2 -3.04 2.57 0.05
C ILE A 2 -2.05 3.44 0.82
N GLU A 3 -1.83 3.13 2.09
CA GLU A 3 -0.92 3.89 2.96
C GLU A 3 -0.13 2.95 3.89
N THR A 4 0.86 3.52 4.58
CA THR A 4 1.67 2.80 5.58
C THR A 4 1.42 3.28 7.00
N ASP A 5 0.98 4.53 7.19
CA ASP A 5 0.99 5.23 8.48
C ASP A 5 2.40 5.40 9.10
N ALA A 6 3.43 5.51 8.25
CA ALA A 6 4.79 5.75 8.71
C ALA A 6 4.89 7.05 9.52
N PRO A 7 5.59 7.05 10.68
CA PRO A 7 6.56 6.04 11.14
C PRO A 7 5.99 4.87 11.96
N TYR A 8 4.67 4.73 12.07
CA TYR A 8 3.96 3.73 12.88
C TYR A 8 3.50 2.52 12.05
N LEU A 9 3.06 1.44 12.70
CA LEU A 9 2.36 0.30 12.07
C LEU A 9 3.11 -0.42 10.93
N ALA A 10 4.41 -0.70 11.10
CA ALA A 10 5.18 -1.41 10.08
C ALA A 10 4.54 -2.76 9.67
N PRO A 11 4.29 -2.98 8.36
CA PRO A 11 3.70 -4.23 7.88
C PRO A 11 4.68 -5.40 8.03
N HIS A 12 4.17 -6.64 8.00
CA HIS A 12 5.03 -7.83 7.99
C HIS A 12 5.90 -7.84 6.72
N PRO A 13 7.20 -8.24 6.78
CA PRO A 13 7.94 -8.81 7.92
C PRO A 13 8.58 -7.79 8.87
N ASN A 14 8.30 -6.49 8.72
CA ASN A 14 8.94 -5.40 9.48
C ASN A 14 8.21 -5.04 10.78
N ARG A 15 7.23 -5.83 11.22
CA ARG A 15 6.48 -5.57 12.47
C ARG A 15 7.41 -5.40 13.66
N GLY A 16 7.09 -4.43 14.53
CA GLY A 16 7.92 -4.09 15.70
C GLY A 16 9.12 -3.19 15.40
N LYS A 17 9.38 -2.85 14.13
CA LYS A 17 10.37 -1.84 13.72
C LYS A 17 9.66 -0.55 13.30
N ARG A 18 10.43 0.53 13.12
CA ARG A 18 9.93 1.78 12.54
C ARG A 18 9.41 1.52 11.13
N ASN A 19 8.25 2.08 10.81
CA ASN A 19 7.68 1.98 9.48
C ASN A 19 8.26 3.04 8.54
N GLU A 20 8.24 2.73 7.25
CA GLU A 20 8.76 3.58 6.18
C GLU A 20 7.76 3.64 5.02
N PRO A 21 7.62 4.79 4.33
CA PRO A 21 6.74 4.91 3.16
C PRO A 21 7.02 3.85 2.08
N ALA A 22 8.28 3.42 1.94
CA ALA A 22 8.68 2.37 1.00
C ALA A 22 7.99 1.02 1.26
N PHE A 23 7.52 0.75 2.49
CA PHE A 23 6.81 -0.48 2.82
C PHE A 23 5.36 -0.50 2.29
N VAL A 24 4.90 0.56 1.62
CA VAL A 24 3.58 0.58 0.95
C VAL A 24 3.44 -0.54 -0.08
N LYS A 25 4.56 -0.96 -0.69
CA LYS A 25 4.61 -2.11 -1.60
C LYS A 25 4.10 -3.39 -0.95
N LEU A 26 4.50 -3.67 0.30
CA LEU A 26 4.09 -4.86 1.04
C LEU A 26 2.58 -4.86 1.32
N VAL A 27 2.00 -3.68 1.55
CA VAL A 27 0.56 -3.52 1.74
C VAL A 27 -0.18 -3.78 0.43
N ALA A 28 0.30 -3.24 -0.69
CA ALA A 28 -0.26 -3.46 -2.02
C ALA A 28 -0.18 -4.94 -2.45
N GLU A 29 0.95 -5.61 -2.23
CA GLU A 29 1.12 -7.06 -2.47
C GLU A 29 0.12 -7.87 -1.64
N LYS A 30 -0.07 -7.53 -0.36
CA LYS A 30 -1.04 -8.25 0.46
C LYS A 30 -2.49 -8.03 -0.01
N ILE A 31 -2.82 -6.83 -0.47
CA ILE A 31 -4.14 -6.53 -1.03
C ILE A 31 -4.37 -7.30 -2.33
N ALA A 32 -3.36 -7.38 -3.20
CA ALA A 32 -3.40 -8.14 -4.46
C ALA A 32 -3.71 -9.62 -4.19
N GLU A 33 -2.99 -10.24 -3.25
CA GLU A 33 -3.24 -11.61 -2.79
C GLU A 33 -4.68 -11.78 -2.28
N LEU A 34 -5.15 -10.90 -1.39
CA LEU A 34 -6.50 -10.99 -0.79
C LEU A 34 -7.63 -10.77 -1.79
N LYS A 35 -7.37 -10.07 -2.90
CA LYS A 35 -8.37 -9.74 -3.93
C LYS A 35 -8.26 -10.59 -5.18
N GLU A 36 -7.31 -11.53 -5.24
CA GLU A 36 -7.03 -12.33 -6.44
C GLU A 36 -6.80 -11.45 -7.68
N LEU A 37 -6.07 -10.35 -7.50
CA LEU A 37 -5.70 -9.41 -8.55
C LEU A 37 -4.19 -9.31 -8.66
N GLU A 38 -3.70 -8.94 -9.84
CA GLU A 38 -2.28 -8.65 -10.04
C GLU A 38 -1.84 -7.40 -9.27
N TYR A 39 -0.58 -7.39 -8.82
CA TYR A 39 -0.01 -6.25 -8.12
C TYR A 39 -0.13 -4.95 -8.93
N ASP A 40 0.14 -5.00 -10.24
CA ASP A 40 0.08 -3.84 -11.12
C ASP A 40 -1.35 -3.28 -11.25
N GLU A 41 -2.37 -4.14 -11.19
CA GLU A 41 -3.78 -3.75 -11.17
C GLU A 41 -4.09 -2.96 -9.88
N ILE A 42 -3.68 -3.50 -8.72
CA ILE A 42 -3.85 -2.82 -7.42
C ILE A 42 -3.09 -1.49 -7.39
N ALA A 43 -1.87 -1.46 -7.90
CA ALA A 43 -1.07 -0.24 -7.98
C ALA A 43 -1.82 0.82 -8.80
N ARG A 44 -2.24 0.49 -10.02
CA ARG A 44 -2.99 1.38 -10.92
C ARG A 44 -4.27 1.89 -10.26
N LEU A 45 -5.13 1.00 -9.78
CA LEU A 45 -6.40 1.36 -9.13
C LEU A 45 -6.18 2.24 -7.89
N SER A 46 -5.17 1.92 -7.09
CA SER A 46 -4.87 2.68 -5.88
C SER A 46 -4.39 4.10 -6.18
N THR A 47 -3.57 4.27 -7.24
CA THR A 47 -3.07 5.55 -7.75
C THR A 47 -4.19 6.37 -8.37
N ASP A 48 -5.02 5.79 -9.24
CA ASP A 48 -6.14 6.50 -9.88
C ASP A 48 -7.14 7.01 -8.84
N ASN A 49 -7.42 6.21 -7.82
CA ASN A 49 -8.25 6.61 -6.70
C ASN A 49 -7.63 7.75 -5.89
N ALA A 50 -6.31 7.74 -5.67
CA ALA A 50 -5.61 8.81 -4.96
C ALA A 50 -5.61 10.12 -5.75
N LYS A 51 -5.35 10.05 -7.07
CA LYS A 51 -5.43 11.21 -7.98
C LYS A 51 -6.82 11.83 -7.98
N THR A 52 -7.86 11.00 -8.05
CA THR A 52 -9.24 11.46 -8.04
C THR A 52 -9.60 12.12 -6.70
N LEU A 53 -9.25 11.48 -5.58
CA LEU A 53 -9.62 11.96 -4.24
C LEU A 53 -8.88 13.25 -3.87
N PHE A 54 -7.58 13.34 -4.16
CA PHE A 54 -6.74 14.47 -3.75
C PHE A 54 -6.50 15.50 -4.86
N ARG A 55 -7.03 15.28 -6.06
CA ARG A 55 -6.82 16.13 -7.25
C ARG A 55 -5.32 16.33 -7.56
N LEU A 56 -4.60 15.21 -7.60
CA LEU A 56 -3.16 15.14 -7.92
C LEU A 56 -2.89 15.07 -9.42
#